data_AF-A0A817MST9-F1
#
_entry.id   AF-A0A817MST9-F1
#
_cell.length_a   1.000
_cell.length_b   1.000
_cell.length_c   1.000
_cell.angle_alpha   90.00
_cell.angle_beta   90.00
_cell.angle_gamma   90.00
#
_symmetry.space_group_name_H-M   'P 1'
#
loop_
_entity.id
_entity.type
_entity.pdbx_description
1 polymer ?
#
loop_
_entity_poly.entity_id
_entity_poly.type
_entity_poly.pdbx_seq_one_letter_code
_entity_poly.pdbx_strand_id
1 'polypeptide(L)'
;KSKKKNLLPNRLTGTSFTYEQCLSLLNMVLNRTNDSEIIVKSKERIIFHVGYRRFASAPIYSQHTNGDKHKFERYFRPHQTLVATCFGPITYPPASVLAFKQFPDGRQELIATGSLISVNPDRLILKRIVLSGHPFKIHKRSAVIRYMFFNPDDVNWFKPIELRTRWGRRGHIKESLGTHGHMKCQFDGILKSQDTVFMNLYKRVYPKWTYESLSIQQEQQKQQLENNEENMQ
;
A
#
# COMPACT_ATOMS: atom_id res chain seq x y z
N LYS A 1 -21.56 -49.70 -5.85
CA LYS A 1 -20.24 -49.01 -5.90
C LYS A 1 -20.35 -47.73 -5.07
N SER A 2 -19.81 -47.74 -3.85
CA SER A 2 -19.96 -46.65 -2.86
C SER A 2 -19.24 -45.38 -3.34
N LYS A 3 -19.98 -44.29 -3.55
CA LYS A 3 -19.40 -42.95 -3.72
C LYS A 3 -18.73 -42.58 -2.38
N LYS A 4 -17.41 -42.74 -2.28
CA LYS A 4 -16.63 -42.08 -1.22
C LYS A 4 -16.83 -40.58 -1.40
N LYS A 5 -17.77 -39.99 -0.65
CA LYS A 5 -17.84 -38.54 -0.48
C LYS A 5 -16.48 -38.14 0.10
N ASN A 6 -15.70 -37.36 -0.64
CA ASN A 6 -14.51 -36.71 -0.10
C ASN A 6 -14.99 -35.72 0.98
N LEU A 7 -15.25 -36.22 2.19
CA LEU A 7 -15.50 -35.36 3.34
C LEU A 7 -14.21 -34.58 3.57
N LEU A 8 -14.23 -33.29 3.23
CA LEU A 8 -13.25 -32.35 3.76
C LEU A 8 -13.20 -32.56 5.28
N PRO A 9 -12.01 -32.61 5.89
CA PRO A 9 -11.90 -32.81 7.33
C PRO A 9 -12.76 -31.77 8.05
N ASN A 10 -13.45 -32.23 9.10
CA ASN A 10 -14.44 -31.51 9.90
C ASN A 10 -14.07 -30.04 10.15
N ARG A 11 -15.09 -29.16 10.07
CA ARG A 11 -14.98 -27.72 10.36
C ARG A 11 -14.35 -27.55 11.75
N LEU A 12 -13.11 -27.04 11.81
CA LEU A 12 -12.48 -26.68 13.08
C LEU A 12 -13.29 -25.54 13.70
N THR A 13 -13.93 -25.81 14.83
CA THR A 13 -14.69 -24.82 15.61
C THR A 13 -13.86 -24.35 16.79
N GLY A 14 -13.63 -23.04 16.88
CA GLY A 14 -12.99 -22.40 18.02
C GLY A 14 -13.93 -21.39 18.69
N THR A 15 -13.73 -21.15 19.98
CA THR A 15 -14.39 -20.05 20.71
C THR A 15 -13.65 -18.74 20.43
N SER A 16 -14.40 -17.65 20.26
CA SER A 16 -13.80 -16.32 20.01
C SER A 16 -13.66 -15.58 21.33
N PHE A 17 -12.57 -14.83 21.48
CA PHE A 17 -12.40 -13.93 22.61
C PHE A 17 -13.35 -12.72 22.48
N THR A 18 -13.48 -11.97 23.57
CA THR A 18 -14.22 -10.69 23.59
C THR A 18 -13.70 -9.78 22.47
N TYR A 19 -14.60 -9.07 21.77
CA TYR A 19 -14.29 -8.13 20.68
C TYR A 19 -13.64 -8.70 19.41
N GLU A 20 -13.31 -9.98 19.30
CA GLU A 20 -12.76 -10.56 18.06
C GLU A 20 -13.75 -10.62 16.90
N GLN A 21 -15.05 -10.51 17.18
CA GLN A 21 -16.08 -10.40 16.16
C GLN A 21 -16.15 -9.00 15.54
N CYS A 22 -15.55 -7.99 16.18
CA CYS A 22 -15.51 -6.64 15.67
C CYS A 22 -14.46 -6.50 14.55
N LEU A 23 -14.64 -5.50 13.70
CA LEU A 23 -13.75 -5.19 12.58
C LEU A 23 -12.86 -4.00 12.94
N SER A 24 -11.59 -4.05 12.55
CA SER A 24 -10.63 -2.96 12.74
C SER A 24 -9.57 -2.96 11.63
N LEU A 25 -8.57 -2.09 11.76
CA LEU A 25 -7.39 -2.07 10.91
C LEU A 25 -6.31 -2.99 11.47
N LEU A 26 -6.03 -4.06 10.73
CA LEU A 26 -4.97 -5.02 11.01
C LEU A 26 -3.67 -4.51 10.39
N ASN A 27 -2.62 -4.40 11.21
CA ASN A 27 -1.26 -4.09 10.76
C ASN A 27 -0.39 -5.34 10.88
N MET A 28 0.04 -5.88 9.75
CA MET A 28 0.72 -7.16 9.66
C MET A 28 2.11 -6.96 9.04
N VAL A 29 3.19 -7.43 9.69
CA VAL A 29 4.49 -7.56 9.01
C VAL A 29 4.39 -8.71 8.04
N LEU A 30 4.84 -8.48 6.81
CA LEU A 30 5.01 -9.50 5.79
C LEU A 30 6.47 -9.50 5.34
N ASN A 31 7.10 -10.66 5.47
CA ASN A 31 8.39 -11.00 4.89
C ASN A 31 8.13 -11.80 3.61
N ARG A 32 8.69 -11.35 2.49
CA ARG A 32 8.56 -12.09 1.24
C ARG A 32 9.25 -13.45 1.36
N THR A 33 8.60 -14.52 0.91
CA THR A 33 9.26 -15.82 0.70
C THR A 33 10.21 -15.75 -0.50
N ASN A 34 11.29 -16.54 -0.48
CA ASN A 34 12.27 -16.57 -1.57
C ASN A 34 11.73 -17.27 -2.83
N ASP A 35 10.73 -18.13 -2.69
CA ASP A 35 10.24 -19.00 -3.77
C ASP A 35 9.43 -18.24 -4.83
N SER A 36 8.95 -17.04 -4.52
CA SER A 36 8.05 -16.32 -5.40
C SER A 36 8.59 -14.93 -5.75
N GLU A 37 8.87 -14.73 -7.03
CA GLU A 37 9.43 -13.49 -7.57
C GLU A 37 8.36 -12.47 -7.99
N ILE A 38 7.09 -12.85 -7.86
CA ILE A 38 5.95 -12.04 -8.32
C ILE A 38 5.90 -10.71 -7.59
N ILE A 39 5.88 -9.63 -8.33
CA ILE A 39 5.68 -8.30 -7.77
C ILE A 39 4.17 -8.08 -7.58
N VAL A 40 3.77 -7.78 -6.35
CA VAL A 40 2.36 -7.57 -6.00
C VAL A 40 2.09 -6.09 -5.81
N LYS A 41 1.02 -5.57 -6.40
CA LYS A 41 0.70 -4.14 -6.31
C LYS A 41 -0.06 -3.85 -5.01
N SER A 42 0.17 -2.69 -4.43
CA SER A 42 -0.68 -2.18 -3.35
C SER A 42 -2.13 -2.06 -3.83
N LYS A 43 -3.09 -2.42 -2.98
CA LYS A 43 -4.53 -2.46 -3.26
C LYS A 43 -4.95 -3.57 -4.25
N GLU A 44 -4.11 -4.55 -4.50
CA GLU A 44 -4.45 -5.79 -5.20
C GLU A 44 -5.11 -6.78 -4.22
N ARG A 45 -6.05 -7.60 -4.69
CA ARG A 45 -6.74 -8.59 -3.84
C ARG A 45 -5.78 -9.72 -3.47
N ILE A 46 -5.65 -9.98 -2.18
CA ILE A 46 -4.75 -11.01 -1.62
C ILE A 46 -5.53 -11.79 -0.58
N ILE A 47 -5.24 -13.08 -0.49
CA ILE A 47 -5.80 -13.97 0.51
C ILE A 47 -4.89 -13.94 1.73
N PHE A 48 -5.43 -13.56 2.87
CA PHE A 48 -4.75 -13.57 4.16
C PHE A 48 -5.23 -14.72 5.02
N HIS A 49 -4.29 -15.47 5.57
CA HIS A 49 -4.53 -16.33 6.71
C HIS A 49 -3.91 -15.65 7.93
N VAL A 50 -4.75 -15.24 8.88
CA VAL A 50 -4.33 -14.60 10.13
C VAL A 50 -4.76 -15.52 11.27
N GLY A 51 -3.81 -16.28 11.83
CA GLY A 51 -4.10 -17.39 12.74
C GLY A 51 -5.07 -18.39 12.10
N TYR A 52 -6.26 -18.55 12.70
CA TYR A 52 -7.30 -19.44 12.20
C TYR A 52 -8.25 -18.79 11.18
N ARG A 53 -8.15 -17.47 10.94
CA ARG A 53 -9.06 -16.73 10.06
C ARG A 53 -8.52 -16.66 8.64
N ARG A 54 -9.38 -16.90 7.65
CA ARG A 54 -9.05 -16.81 6.22
C ARG A 54 -9.97 -15.82 5.54
N PHE A 55 -9.40 -14.79 4.93
CA PHE A 55 -10.19 -13.77 4.22
C PHE A 55 -9.39 -13.20 3.05
N ALA A 56 -10.09 -12.68 2.05
CA ALA A 56 -9.50 -11.89 1.00
C ALA A 56 -9.66 -10.40 1.32
N SER A 57 -8.62 -9.62 1.03
CA SER A 57 -8.63 -8.16 1.20
C SER A 57 -7.60 -7.50 0.30
N ALA A 58 -7.75 -6.21 0.04
CA ALA A 58 -6.83 -5.41 -0.76
C ALA A 58 -5.97 -4.53 0.17
N PRO A 59 -4.80 -5.02 0.62
CA PRO A 59 -4.00 -4.32 1.60
C PRO A 59 -3.30 -3.11 0.98
N ILE A 60 -2.95 -2.19 1.86
CA ILE A 60 -1.98 -1.15 1.56
C ILE A 60 -0.64 -1.54 2.16
N TYR A 61 0.42 -1.45 1.36
CA TYR A 61 1.77 -1.66 1.85
C TYR A 61 2.42 -0.37 2.33
N SER A 62 3.14 -0.48 3.44
CA SER A 62 3.92 0.59 4.03
C SER A 62 5.28 0.06 4.50
N GLN A 63 6.26 0.95 4.60
CA GLN A 63 7.58 0.61 5.13
C GLN A 63 7.49 0.19 6.61
N HIS A 64 8.28 -0.81 7.00
CA HIS A 64 8.46 -1.18 8.40
C HIS A 64 9.54 -0.29 9.03
N THR A 65 9.13 0.85 9.58
CA THR A 65 10.00 1.81 10.28
C THR A 65 9.54 1.98 11.73
N ASN A 66 10.44 2.43 12.61
CA ASN A 66 10.16 2.64 14.03
C ASN A 66 9.49 3.98 14.37
N GLY A 67 9.38 4.91 13.40
CA GLY A 67 8.70 6.20 13.61
C GLY A 67 7.22 6.15 13.22
N ASP A 68 6.45 7.16 13.64
CA ASP A 68 4.96 7.19 13.49
C ASP A 68 4.46 7.34 12.05
N LYS A 69 5.31 7.87 11.17
CA LYS A 69 4.99 8.16 9.78
C LYS A 69 5.57 7.08 8.89
N HIS A 70 4.71 6.29 8.26
CA HIS A 70 5.13 5.20 7.39
C HIS A 70 4.93 5.56 5.92
N LYS A 71 5.98 5.41 5.13
CA LYS A 71 5.91 5.66 3.69
C LYS A 71 5.12 4.55 3.00
N PHE A 72 4.12 4.94 2.22
CA PHE A 72 3.36 4.05 1.33
C PHE A 72 4.28 3.47 0.24
N GLU A 73 4.24 2.16 0.07
CA GLU A 73 4.91 1.46 -1.02
C GLU A 73 3.90 1.04 -2.09
N ARG A 74 4.24 1.28 -3.36
CA ARG A 74 3.35 0.96 -4.49
C ARG A 74 3.32 -0.53 -4.80
N TYR A 75 4.40 -1.22 -4.49
CA TYR A 75 4.64 -2.61 -4.85
C TYR A 75 5.30 -3.32 -3.68
N PHE A 76 4.90 -4.57 -3.47
CA PHE A 76 5.59 -5.51 -2.61
C PHE A 76 6.62 -6.26 -3.46
N ARG A 77 7.89 -5.88 -3.28
CA ARG A 77 9.02 -6.44 -4.02
C ARG A 77 9.56 -7.71 -3.38
N PRO A 78 10.22 -8.58 -4.14
CA PRO A 78 10.97 -9.70 -3.60
C PRO A 78 12.02 -9.27 -2.56
N HIS A 79 12.30 -10.12 -1.57
CA HIS A 79 13.33 -9.92 -0.54
C HIS A 79 13.16 -8.67 0.34
N GLN A 80 11.94 -8.13 0.42
CA GLN A 80 11.64 -6.97 1.25
C GLN A 80 10.70 -7.35 2.39
N THR A 81 10.87 -6.71 3.54
CA THR A 81 9.91 -6.71 4.63
C THR A 81 9.04 -5.45 4.56
N LEU A 82 7.72 -5.63 4.55
CA LEU A 82 6.75 -4.54 4.52
C LEU A 82 5.65 -4.76 5.55
N VAL A 83 4.92 -3.71 5.88
CA VAL A 83 3.70 -3.80 6.69
C VAL A 83 2.50 -3.68 5.77
N ALA A 84 1.65 -4.71 5.78
CA ALA A 84 0.35 -4.70 5.14
C ALA A 84 -0.71 -4.23 6.12
N THR A 85 -1.45 -3.19 5.73
CA THR A 85 -2.56 -2.65 6.50
C THR A 85 -3.86 -2.86 5.72
N CYS A 86 -4.82 -3.54 6.33
CA CYS A 86 -6.13 -3.78 5.73
C CYS A 86 -7.23 -3.89 6.79
N PHE A 87 -8.48 -3.77 6.36
CA PHE A 87 -9.62 -4.06 7.21
C PHE A 87 -9.81 -5.57 7.37
N GLY A 88 -10.10 -5.99 8.59
CA GLY A 88 -10.44 -7.38 8.92
C GLY A 88 -10.85 -7.53 10.38
N PRO A 89 -11.27 -8.75 10.78
CA PRO A 89 -11.69 -9.06 12.14
C PRO A 89 -10.52 -8.91 13.10
N ILE A 90 -10.78 -8.34 14.28
CA ILE A 90 -9.78 -8.19 15.33
C ILE A 90 -9.26 -9.58 15.72
N THR A 91 -7.94 -9.71 15.76
CA THR A 91 -7.24 -10.91 16.25
C THR A 91 -6.19 -10.43 17.23
N TYR A 92 -6.12 -11.05 18.40
CA TYR A 92 -5.13 -10.64 19.41
C TYR A 92 -3.73 -11.13 19.02
N PRO A 93 -2.71 -10.23 18.98
CA PRO A 93 -1.33 -10.65 18.82
C PRO A 93 -0.85 -11.51 20.02
N PRO A 94 0.08 -12.47 19.83
CA PRO A 94 0.76 -12.81 18.58
C PRO A 94 -0.07 -13.76 17.69
N ALA A 95 -0.20 -13.42 16.41
CA ALA A 95 -0.81 -14.29 15.41
C ALA A 95 0.08 -14.38 14.17
N SER A 96 0.28 -15.59 13.64
CA SER A 96 0.98 -15.80 12.38
C SER A 96 0.12 -15.34 11.20
N VAL A 97 0.79 -14.77 10.20
CA VAL A 97 0.15 -14.26 8.99
C VAL A 97 0.78 -14.91 7.77
N LEU A 98 -0.05 -15.46 6.89
CA LEU A 98 0.34 -15.93 5.57
C LEU A 98 -0.45 -15.16 4.52
N ALA A 99 0.23 -14.75 3.45
CA ALA A 99 -0.36 -14.02 2.34
C ALA A 99 -0.22 -14.82 1.05
N PHE A 100 -1.35 -15.08 0.38
CA PHE A 100 -1.43 -15.88 -0.85
C PHE A 100 -1.94 -15.04 -2.03
N LYS A 101 -1.32 -15.21 -3.19
CA LYS A 101 -1.85 -14.71 -4.46
C LYS A 101 -2.80 -15.75 -5.04
N GLN A 102 -3.98 -15.33 -5.45
CA GLN A 102 -4.86 -16.18 -6.25
C GLN A 102 -4.67 -15.85 -7.73
N PHE A 103 -4.36 -16.87 -8.53
CA PHE A 103 -4.32 -16.77 -9.99
C PHE A 103 -5.70 -16.98 -10.60
N PRO A 104 -5.92 -16.56 -11.86
CA PRO A 104 -7.16 -16.84 -12.59
C PRO A 104 -7.52 -18.33 -12.62
N ASP A 105 -6.51 -19.21 -12.67
CA ASP A 105 -6.66 -20.67 -12.67
C ASP A 105 -7.11 -21.25 -11.31
N GLY A 106 -7.37 -20.40 -10.31
CA GLY A 106 -7.75 -20.81 -8.96
C GLY A 106 -6.58 -21.28 -8.08
N ARG A 107 -5.38 -21.43 -8.63
CA ARG A 107 -4.16 -21.76 -7.88
C ARG A 107 -3.80 -20.65 -6.91
N GLN A 108 -3.36 -21.04 -5.71
CA GLN A 108 -2.92 -20.13 -4.65
C GLN A 108 -1.43 -20.32 -4.42
N GLU A 109 -0.66 -19.23 -4.51
CA GLU A 109 0.78 -19.24 -4.29
C GLU A 109 1.14 -18.39 -3.07
N LEU A 110 1.99 -18.92 -2.20
CA LEU A 110 2.44 -18.24 -0.99
C LEU A 110 3.39 -17.10 -1.36
N ILE A 111 2.96 -15.86 -1.13
CA ILE A 111 3.76 -14.66 -1.36
C ILE A 111 4.62 -14.35 -0.13
N ALA A 112 4.01 -14.35 1.04
CA ALA A 112 4.69 -13.84 2.22
C ALA A 112 4.23 -14.54 3.48
N THR A 113 5.18 -14.63 4.41
CA THR A 113 4.96 -15.09 5.76
C THR A 113 5.24 -13.94 6.71
N GLY A 114 4.63 -13.95 7.88
CA GLY A 114 4.88 -12.91 8.85
C GLY A 114 3.99 -13.03 10.06
N SER A 115 3.76 -11.90 10.71
CA SER A 115 3.05 -11.84 11.98
C SER A 115 2.21 -10.57 12.10
N LEU A 116 1.17 -10.67 12.91
CA LEU A 116 0.33 -9.53 13.27
C LEU A 116 1.08 -8.68 14.31
N ILE A 117 1.27 -7.39 14.01
CA ILE A 117 1.94 -6.44 14.92
C ILE A 117 0.93 -5.87 15.90
N SER A 118 -0.10 -5.26 15.34
CA SER A 118 -1.04 -4.45 16.08
C SER A 118 -2.35 -4.35 15.31
N VAL A 119 -3.43 -4.13 16.05
CA VAL A 119 -4.77 -3.94 15.50
C VAL A 119 -5.24 -2.54 15.91
N ASN A 120 -4.74 -1.53 15.20
CA ASN A 120 -5.04 -0.13 15.51
C ASN A 120 -5.16 0.72 14.23
N PRO A 121 -6.14 1.66 14.19
CA PRO A 121 -6.35 2.56 13.06
C PRO A 121 -5.38 3.76 13.04
N ASP A 122 -4.62 3.96 14.11
CA ASP A 122 -3.79 5.16 14.30
C ASP A 122 -2.55 5.19 13.42
N ARG A 123 -2.10 4.02 12.92
CA ARG A 123 -0.92 3.91 12.06
C ARG A 123 -1.06 4.82 10.83
N LEU A 124 -0.14 5.78 10.70
CA LEU A 124 -0.23 6.82 9.69
C LEU A 124 0.57 6.47 8.44
N ILE A 125 -0.13 6.15 7.36
CA ILE A 125 0.46 5.78 6.07
C ILE A 125 0.41 6.97 5.12
N LEU A 126 1.58 7.43 4.66
CA LEU A 126 1.75 8.59 3.79
C LEU A 126 2.22 8.20 2.39
N LYS A 127 1.44 8.59 1.39
CA LYS A 127 1.87 8.53 -0.01
C LYS A 127 2.62 9.79 -0.38
N ARG A 128 3.88 9.60 -0.79
CA ARG A 128 4.71 10.65 -1.36
C ARG A 128 4.35 10.87 -2.84
N ILE A 129 4.10 12.12 -3.19
CA ILE A 129 3.98 12.62 -4.56
C ILE A 129 5.19 13.52 -4.79
N VAL A 130 5.87 13.35 -5.91
CA VAL A 130 7.07 14.13 -6.24
C VAL A 130 6.76 14.94 -7.49
N LEU A 131 6.76 16.27 -7.37
CA LEU A 131 6.71 17.16 -8.51
C LEU A 131 8.14 17.46 -8.96
N SER A 132 8.37 17.49 -10.27
CA SER A 132 9.68 17.72 -10.87
C SER A 132 9.68 19.02 -11.65
N GLY A 133 10.77 19.78 -11.55
CA GLY A 133 11.02 20.97 -12.34
C GLY A 133 12.45 20.98 -12.86
N HIS A 134 12.67 21.76 -13.91
CA HIS A 134 13.99 21.92 -14.53
C HIS A 134 14.50 23.34 -14.31
N PRO A 135 15.77 23.54 -13.90
CA PRO A 135 16.37 24.86 -13.83
C PRO A 135 16.48 25.45 -15.25
N PHE A 136 16.09 26.71 -15.41
CA PHE A 136 16.16 27.43 -16.68
C PHE A 136 17.28 28.47 -16.68
N LYS A 137 17.29 29.36 -15.68
CA LYS A 137 18.34 30.37 -15.49
C LYS A 137 18.94 30.20 -14.11
N ILE A 138 20.26 30.10 -14.02
CA ILE A 138 20.97 29.89 -12.76
C ILE A 138 21.83 31.12 -12.48
N HIS A 139 21.67 31.71 -11.31
CA HIS A 139 22.44 32.86 -10.87
C HIS A 139 22.93 32.67 -9.43
N LYS A 140 24.20 32.31 -9.27
CA LYS A 140 24.82 31.98 -7.98
C LYS A 140 23.94 30.97 -7.23
N ARG A 141 23.33 31.38 -6.11
CA ARG A 141 22.43 30.56 -5.27
C ARG A 141 20.94 30.65 -5.63
N SER A 142 20.57 31.53 -6.56
CA SER A 142 19.19 31.64 -7.04
C SER A 142 19.04 30.98 -8.39
N ALA A 143 17.92 30.32 -8.64
CA ALA A 143 17.62 29.74 -9.94
C ALA A 143 16.15 29.93 -10.29
N VAL A 144 15.87 30.16 -11.57
CA VAL A 144 14.51 30.13 -12.11
C VAL A 144 14.21 28.71 -12.55
N ILE A 145 13.12 28.13 -12.04
CA ILE A 145 12.68 26.78 -12.35
C ILE A 145 11.43 26.85 -13.23
N ARG A 146 11.37 25.99 -14.24
CA ARG A 146 10.22 25.81 -15.14
C ARG A 146 9.68 24.38 -15.08
N TYR A 147 8.46 24.21 -15.59
CA TYR A 147 7.74 22.93 -15.73
C TYR A 147 7.39 22.19 -14.42
N MET A 148 7.62 22.81 -13.25
CA MET A 148 7.10 22.27 -11.99
C MET A 148 5.62 22.62 -11.79
N PHE A 149 5.24 23.84 -12.17
CA PHE A 149 3.88 24.37 -12.15
C PHE A 149 3.61 25.07 -13.48
N PHE A 150 2.33 25.28 -13.78
CA PHE A 150 1.88 26.02 -14.97
C PHE A 150 1.16 27.32 -14.61
N ASN A 151 0.58 27.42 -13.41
CA ASN A 151 -0.10 28.61 -12.92
C ASN A 151 0.71 29.30 -11.81
N PRO A 152 0.66 30.64 -11.70
CA PRO A 152 1.35 31.38 -10.65
C PRO A 152 0.72 31.16 -9.27
N ASP A 153 -0.59 30.89 -9.21
CA ASP A 153 -1.31 30.64 -7.95
C ASP A 153 -0.81 29.37 -7.26
N ASP A 154 -0.52 28.31 -8.03
CA ASP A 154 0.06 27.07 -7.51
C ASP A 154 1.43 27.33 -6.88
N VAL A 155 2.26 28.16 -7.52
CA VAL A 155 3.59 28.53 -6.99
C VAL A 155 3.46 29.22 -5.64
N ASN A 156 2.50 30.15 -5.52
CA ASN A 156 2.25 30.89 -4.28
C ASN A 156 1.68 29.98 -3.18
N TRP A 157 0.77 29.07 -3.53
CA TRP A 157 0.21 28.08 -2.62
C TRP A 157 1.28 27.14 -2.05
N PHE A 158 2.17 26.63 -2.91
CA PHE A 158 3.22 25.70 -2.52
C PHE A 158 4.53 26.37 -2.05
N LYS A 159 4.53 27.70 -1.90
CA LYS A 159 5.69 28.48 -1.47
C LYS A 159 6.34 28.03 -0.16
N PRO A 160 5.59 27.61 0.89
CA PRO A 160 6.18 27.18 2.16
C PRO A 160 6.98 25.87 2.09
N ILE A 161 6.89 25.13 0.98
CA ILE A 161 7.43 23.77 0.89
C ILE A 161 8.90 23.80 0.50
N GLU A 162 9.70 22.93 1.12
CA GLU A 162 11.12 22.74 0.80
C GLU A 162 11.29 21.98 -0.52
N LEU A 163 12.18 22.50 -1.36
CA LEU A 163 12.65 21.90 -2.59
C LEU A 163 13.94 21.14 -2.33
N ARG A 164 14.11 20.00 -3.01
CA ARG A 164 15.35 19.24 -3.03
C ARG A 164 15.79 18.99 -4.47
N THR A 165 17.07 18.89 -4.73
CA THR A 165 17.58 18.54 -6.07
C THR A 165 18.06 17.10 -6.13
N ARG A 166 18.35 16.60 -7.34
CA ARG A 166 18.99 15.28 -7.50
C ARG A 166 20.36 15.23 -6.86
N TRP A 167 21.11 16.33 -6.92
CA TRP A 167 22.46 16.46 -6.37
C TRP A 167 22.50 16.89 -4.89
N GLY A 168 21.38 16.79 -4.17
CA GLY A 168 21.34 17.00 -2.71
C GLY A 168 21.25 18.45 -2.24
N ARG A 169 21.17 19.43 -3.14
CA ARG A 169 20.86 20.84 -2.81
C ARG A 169 19.45 20.98 -2.28
N ARG A 170 19.26 21.91 -1.34
CA ARG A 170 17.98 22.21 -0.68
C ARG A 170 17.65 23.69 -0.85
N GLY A 171 16.37 24.00 -0.98
CA GLY A 171 15.95 25.36 -1.28
C GLY A 171 14.47 25.61 -1.08
N HIS A 172 14.06 26.85 -1.32
CA HIS A 172 12.68 27.29 -1.17
C HIS A 172 12.28 28.22 -2.33
N ILE A 173 10.98 28.32 -2.58
CA ILE A 173 10.42 29.24 -3.56
C ILE A 173 10.43 30.66 -2.98
N LYS A 174 10.96 31.62 -3.73
CA LYS A 174 10.90 33.05 -3.39
C LYS A 174 9.64 33.72 -3.91
N GLU A 175 9.42 33.62 -5.21
CA GLU A 175 8.37 34.36 -5.92
C GLU A 175 8.02 33.64 -7.23
N SER A 176 6.77 33.79 -7.66
CA SER A 176 6.36 33.43 -9.02
C SER A 176 6.86 34.49 -10.01
N LEU A 177 7.15 34.05 -11.23
CA LEU A 177 7.61 34.89 -12.33
C LEU A 177 6.64 34.74 -13.51
N GLY A 178 5.98 35.82 -13.89
CA GLY A 178 5.04 35.84 -15.02
C GLY A 178 3.81 34.95 -14.82
N THR A 179 3.23 34.49 -15.92
CA THR A 179 1.95 33.76 -15.95
C THR A 179 2.08 32.24 -16.10
N HIS A 180 3.23 31.72 -16.55
CA HIS A 180 3.41 30.30 -16.90
C HIS A 180 3.97 29.42 -15.77
N GLY A 181 3.74 29.81 -14.50
CA GLY A 181 4.20 29.04 -13.34
C GLY A 181 5.73 28.94 -13.23
N HIS A 182 6.47 29.84 -13.87
CA HIS A 182 7.90 29.99 -13.60
C HIS A 182 8.07 30.54 -12.19
N MET A 183 9.14 30.11 -11.54
CA MET A 183 9.37 30.53 -10.17
C MET A 183 10.84 30.71 -9.90
N LYS A 184 11.15 31.72 -9.10
CA LYS A 184 12.48 31.97 -8.60
C LYS A 184 12.64 31.23 -7.28
N CYS A 185 13.68 30.42 -7.20
CA CYS A 185 13.99 29.63 -6.02
C CYS A 185 15.38 30.01 -5.50
N GLN A 186 15.54 29.93 -4.19
CA GLN A 186 16.83 30.08 -3.53
C GLN A 186 17.29 28.73 -3.00
N PHE A 187 18.55 28.40 -3.23
CA PHE A 187 19.18 27.18 -2.76
C PHE A 187 20.37 27.48 -1.85
N ASP A 188 20.81 26.46 -1.12
CA ASP A 188 22.02 26.46 -0.30
C ASP A 188 23.29 26.74 -1.13
N GLY A 189 23.35 26.19 -2.35
CA GLY A 189 24.49 26.26 -3.25
C GLY A 189 24.14 26.58 -4.69
N ILE A 190 25.16 26.58 -5.56
CA ILE A 190 24.99 26.77 -7.00
C ILE A 190 24.43 25.49 -7.62
N LEU A 191 23.37 25.62 -8.42
CA LEU A 191 22.78 24.51 -9.16
C LEU A 191 23.58 24.22 -10.44
N LYS A 192 23.60 22.96 -10.85
CA LYS A 192 24.10 22.57 -12.18
C LYS A 192 22.97 22.72 -13.20
N SER A 193 23.30 23.06 -14.46
CA SER A 193 22.29 23.20 -15.52
C SER A 193 21.54 21.90 -15.83
N GLN A 194 22.18 20.75 -15.61
CA GLN A 194 21.62 19.40 -15.79
C GLN A 194 20.89 18.87 -14.54
N ASP A 195 20.73 19.69 -13.50
CA ASP A 195 20.08 19.26 -12.28
C ASP A 195 18.55 19.20 -12.47
N THR A 196 17.88 18.42 -11.62
CA THR A 196 16.42 18.35 -11.56
C THR A 196 15.99 18.70 -10.14
N VAL A 197 15.02 19.59 -10.04
CA VAL A 197 14.48 20.03 -8.76
C VAL A 197 13.21 19.24 -8.48
N PHE A 198 13.06 18.78 -7.25
CA PHE A 198 11.96 17.98 -6.77
C PHE A 198 11.29 18.67 -5.58
N MET A 199 9.96 18.64 -5.56
CA MET A 199 9.16 18.97 -4.40
C MET A 199 8.48 17.69 -3.90
N ASN A 200 8.63 17.37 -2.60
CA ASN A 200 7.98 16.20 -2.00
C ASN A 200 6.68 16.64 -1.30
N LEU A 201 5.55 16.17 -1.82
CA LEU A 201 4.24 16.32 -1.19
C LEU A 201 3.81 15.01 -0.54
N TYR A 202 3.06 15.07 0.56
CA TYR A 202 2.59 13.90 1.28
C TYR A 202 1.08 13.98 1.49
N LYS A 203 0.40 12.85 1.28
CA LYS A 203 -1.03 12.68 1.59
C LYS A 203 -1.23 11.39 2.37
N ARG A 204 -2.07 11.43 3.41
CA ARG A 204 -2.48 10.22 4.14
C ARG A 204 -3.35 9.34 3.25
N VAL A 205 -3.08 8.04 3.25
CA VAL A 205 -3.83 7.05 2.47
C VAL A 205 -4.40 6.00 3.41
N TYR A 206 -5.69 5.71 3.22
CA TYR A 206 -6.41 4.67 3.92
C TYR A 206 -6.65 3.47 3.00
N PRO A 207 -6.68 2.24 3.53
CA PRO A 207 -7.09 1.07 2.76
C PRO A 207 -8.57 1.19 2.36
N LYS A 208 -8.95 0.44 1.32
CA LYS A 208 -10.36 0.36 0.91
C LYS A 208 -11.05 -0.74 1.71
N TRP A 209 -12.35 -0.59 1.93
CA TRP A 209 -13.17 -1.67 2.48
C TRP A 209 -13.40 -2.73 1.42
N THR A 210 -12.65 -3.83 1.48
CA THR A 210 -12.72 -4.95 0.54
C THR A 210 -12.62 -6.29 1.27
N TYR A 211 -13.08 -6.32 2.53
CA TYR A 211 -13.02 -7.53 3.34
C TYR A 211 -14.02 -8.55 2.79
N GLU A 212 -13.54 -9.75 2.51
CA GLU A 212 -14.35 -10.84 2.00
C GLU A 212 -13.96 -12.15 2.69
N SER A 213 -14.91 -12.79 3.36
CA SER A 213 -14.67 -14.06 4.05
C SER A 213 -14.63 -15.22 3.05
N LEU A 214 -13.53 -15.96 3.02
CA LEU A 214 -13.33 -17.07 2.05
C LEU A 214 -14.21 -18.28 2.35
N SER A 215 -14.61 -18.49 3.61
CA SER A 215 -15.52 -19.57 3.97
C SER A 215 -16.89 -19.41 3.31
N ILE A 216 -17.38 -18.16 3.23
CA ILE A 216 -18.69 -17.84 2.65
C ILE A 216 -18.66 -18.05 1.13
N GLN A 217 -17.57 -17.67 0.46
CA GLN A 217 -17.45 -17.84 -0.99
C GLN A 217 -17.50 -19.31 -1.43
N GLN A 218 -16.86 -20.21 -0.69
CA GLN A 218 -16.86 -21.65 -1.01
C GLN A 218 -18.24 -22.28 -0.84
N GLU A 219 -19.01 -21.84 0.16
CA GLU A 219 -20.39 -22.29 0.38
C GLU A 219 -21.32 -21.79 -0.75
N GLN A 220 -21.21 -20.52 -1.16
CA GLN A 220 -21.99 -19.95 -2.26
C GLN A 220 -21.68 -20.63 -3.61
N GLN A 221 -20.41 -20.91 -3.90
CA GLN A 221 -20.03 -21.62 -5.13
C GLN A 221 -20.56 -23.05 -5.16
N LYS A 222 -20.58 -23.74 -4.02
CA LYS A 222 -21.17 -25.08 -3.92
C LYS A 222 -22.67 -25.07 -4.16
N GLN A 223 -23.40 -24.16 -3.53
CA GLN A 223 -24.84 -24.03 -3.73
C GLN A 223 -25.20 -23.68 -5.18
N GLN A 224 -24.39 -22.85 -5.86
CA GLN A 224 -24.59 -22.55 -7.27
C GLN A 224 -24.33 -23.76 -8.18
N LEU A 225 -23.32 -24.58 -7.87
CA LEU A 225 -23.06 -25.82 -8.60
C LEU A 225 -24.19 -26.84 -8.39
N GLU A 226 -24.65 -27.02 -7.16
CA GLU A 226 -25.77 -27.91 -6.82
C GLU A 226 -27.06 -27.47 -7.54
N ASN A 227 -27.38 -26.17 -7.52
CA ASN A 227 -28.56 -25.63 -8.23
C ASN A 227 -28.44 -25.74 -9.76
N ASN A 228 -27.24 -25.67 -10.32
CA ASN A 228 -27.03 -25.86 -11.76
C ASN A 228 -27.11 -27.33 -12.19
N GLU A 229 -26.72 -28.27 -11.32
CA GLU A 229 -26.90 -29.70 -11.55
C GLU A 229 -28.37 -30.12 -11.46
N GLU A 230 -29.15 -29.51 -10.55
CA GLU A 230 -30.59 -29.76 -10.42
C GLU A 230 -31.41 -29.19 -11.59
N ASN A 231 -31.04 -28.03 -12.14
CA ASN A 231 -31.72 -27.45 -13.32
C ASN A 231 -31.37 -28.13 -14.65
N MET A 232 -30.41 -29.07 -14.66
CA MET A 232 -29.99 -29.83 -15.84
C MET A 232 -30.60 -31.25 -15.86
N GLN A 233 -31.33 -31.62 -14.82
CA GLN A 233 -32.15 -32.85 -14.72
C GLN A 233 -33.62 -32.53 -14.96
#